data_AF-A0A8T7GK59-F1
#
_entry.id   AF-A0A8T7GK59-F1
#
_cell.length_a   1.000
_cell.length_b   1.000
_cell.length_c   1.000
_cell.angle_alpha   90.00
_cell.angle_beta   90.00
_cell.angle_gamma   90.00
#
_symmetry.space_group_name_H-M   'P 1'
#
loop_
_entity.id
_entity.type
_entity.pdbx_description
1 polymer ?
#
loop_
_entity_poly.entity_id
_entity_poly.type
_entity_poly.pdbx_seq_one_letter_code
_entity_poly.pdbx_strand_id
1 'polypeptide(L)' 'MDILSKLDFVVLIMQNSINGSNIMELMNIHPSYDIVKKYLDALQENDLIKYYTEEKIFLTTSKGLVFLYIYNDLVEML' A
#
# COMPACT_ATOMS: atom_id res chain seq x y z
N MET A 1 -2.79 -8.00 15.42
CA MET A 1 -2.80 -6.72 14.71
C MET A 1 -4.13 -6.06 14.99
N ASP A 2 -4.13 -5.01 15.81
CA ASP A 2 -5.27 -4.15 16.05
C ASP A 2 -5.61 -3.31 14.79
N ILE A 3 -6.60 -2.44 14.86
CA ILE A 3 -7.03 -1.63 13.71
C ILE A 3 -5.93 -0.67 13.24
N LEU A 4 -5.20 -0.04 14.16
CA LEU A 4 -4.14 0.92 13.84
C LEU A 4 -2.99 0.23 13.12
N SER A 5 -2.49 -0.87 13.66
CA SER A 5 -1.40 -1.65 13.05
C SER A 5 -1.76 -2.24 11.67
N LYS A 6 -3.05 -2.50 11.39
CA LYS A 6 -3.49 -2.89 10.03
C LYS A 6 -3.48 -1.71 9.06
N LEU A 7 -3.91 -0.54 9.52
CA LEU A 7 -3.93 0.68 8.73
C LEU A 7 -2.51 1.17 8.43
N ASP A 8 -1.61 1.12 9.42
CA ASP A 8 -0.18 1.40 9.25
C ASP A 8 0.45 0.50 8.19
N PHE A 9 0.10 -0.79 8.20
CA PHE A 9 0.61 -1.72 7.20
C PHE A 9 0.13 -1.40 5.77
N VAL A 10 -1.14 -1.01 5.64
CA VAL A 10 -1.71 -0.55 4.36
C VAL A 10 -0.96 0.70 3.86
N VAL A 11 -0.78 1.69 4.73
CA VAL A 11 -0.07 2.93 4.43
C VAL A 11 1.37 2.65 4.02
N LEU A 12 2.05 1.73 4.71
CA LEU A 12 3.43 1.34 4.40
C LEU A 12 3.57 0.71 3.01
N ILE A 13 2.66 -0.20 2.62
CA ILE A 13 2.63 -0.76 1.25
C ILE A 13 2.48 0.36 0.22
N MET A 14 1.53 1.28 0.45
CA MET A 14 1.24 2.39 -0.47
C MET A 14 2.39 3.38 -0.56
N GLN A 15 3.06 3.73 0.54
CA GLN A 15 4.21 4.63 0.55
C GLN A 15 5.40 4.04 -0.24
N ASN A 16 5.68 2.75 -0.07
CA ASN A 16 6.73 2.09 -0.84
C ASN A 16 6.39 2.04 -2.34
N SER A 17 5.10 1.94 -2.67
CA SER A 17 4.62 1.87 -4.05
C SER A 17 4.46 3.23 -4.75
N ILE A 18 4.82 4.37 -4.14
CA ILE A 18 4.67 5.71 -4.75
C ILE A 18 5.44 5.83 -6.08
N ASN A 19 6.66 5.31 -6.12
CA ASN A 19 7.53 5.34 -7.31
C ASN A 19 7.57 4.00 -8.06
N GLY A 20 6.66 3.09 -7.72
CA GLY A 20 6.66 1.72 -8.18
C GLY A 20 7.43 0.80 -7.24
N SER A 21 6.86 -0.36 -6.94
CA SER A 21 7.57 -1.46 -6.28
C SER A 21 7.19 -2.79 -6.89
N ASN A 22 8.17 -3.68 -7.07
CA ASN A 22 7.87 -5.05 -7.43
C ASN A 22 7.40 -5.85 -6.19
N ILE A 23 6.84 -7.04 -6.42
CA ILE A 23 6.30 -7.88 -5.34
C ILE A 23 7.38 -8.30 -4.32
N MET A 24 8.63 -8.48 -4.74
CA MET A 24 9.72 -8.91 -3.86
C MET A 24 10.11 -7.79 -2.88
N GLU A 25 10.14 -6.54 -3.34
CA GLU A 25 10.35 -5.37 -2.49
C GLU A 25 9.25 -5.24 -1.43
N LEU A 26 7.99 -5.42 -1.83
CA LEU A 26 6.86 -5.36 -0.91
C LEU A 26 6.82 -6.53 0.07
N MET A 27 7.34 -7.70 -0.30
CA MET A 27 7.51 -8.83 0.61
C MET A 27 8.56 -8.58 1.69
N ASN A 28 9.54 -7.71 1.47
CA ASN A 28 10.50 -7.36 2.52
C ASN A 28 9.85 -6.58 3.68
N ILE A 29 8.65 -6.05 3.47
CA ILE A 29 7.87 -5.32 4.47
C ILE A 29 7.18 -6.29 5.45
N HIS A 30 6.84 -7.51 5.00
CA HIS A 30 6.17 -8.50 5.84
C HIS A 30 6.49 -9.95 5.43
N PRO A 31 6.83 -10.84 6.38
CA PRO A 31 7.36 -12.17 6.07
C PRO A 31 6.37 -13.12 5.37
N SER A 32 5.07 -12.82 5.41
CA SER A 32 4.03 -13.63 4.75
C SER A 32 3.59 -13.02 3.42
N TYR A 33 3.85 -13.74 2.34
CA TYR A 33 3.37 -13.42 0.99
C TYR A 33 1.84 -13.30 0.92
N ASP A 34 1.12 -14.26 1.50
CA ASP A 34 -0.34 -14.28 1.44
C ASP A 34 -0.97 -13.06 2.11
N ILE A 35 -0.34 -12.57 3.18
CA ILE A 35 -0.74 -11.32 3.83
C ILE A 35 -0.53 -10.14 2.88
N VAL A 36 0.69 -9.95 2.34
CA VAL A 36 0.98 -8.84 1.40
C VAL A 36 0.02 -8.86 0.22
N LYS A 37 -0.20 -10.05 -0.38
CA LYS A 37 -1.11 -10.23 -1.51
C LYS A 37 -2.55 -9.84 -1.16
N LYS A 38 -3.08 -10.28 -0.01
CA LYS A 38 -4.43 -9.93 0.42
C LYS A 38 -4.64 -8.42 0.54
N TYR A 39 -3.64 -7.70 1.04
CA TYR A 39 -3.72 -6.23 1.13
C TYR A 39 -3.58 -5.58 -0.24
N LEU A 40 -2.70 -6.08 -1.12
CA LEU A 40 -2.59 -5.60 -2.51
C LEU A 40 -3.89 -5.80 -3.30
N ASP A 41 -4.55 -6.95 -3.14
CA ASP A 41 -5.84 -7.23 -3.78
C ASP A 41 -6.89 -6.22 -3.30
N ALA A 42 -7.02 -6.01 -1.98
CA ALA A 42 -7.94 -5.01 -1.42
C ALA A 42 -7.62 -3.58 -1.87
N LEU A 43 -6.35 -3.21 -1.95
CA LEU A 43 -5.91 -1.88 -2.42
C LEU A 43 -6.25 -1.67 -3.91
N GLN A 44 -6.12 -2.72 -4.73
CA GLN A 44 -6.48 -2.66 -6.16
C GLN A 44 -8.00 -2.60 -6.36
N GLU A 45 -8.77 -3.40 -5.61
CA GLU A 45 -10.24 -3.35 -5.63
C GLU A 45 -10.78 -1.95 -5.30
N ASN A 46 -10.05 -1.20 -4.48
CA ASN A 46 -10.40 0.17 -4.08
C ASN A 46 -9.71 1.27 -4.90
N ASP A 47 -8.99 0.93 -5.95
CA ASP A 47 -8.25 1.88 -6.82
C ASP A 47 -7.24 2.73 -6.06
N LEU A 48 -6.59 2.18 -5.03
CA LEU A 48 -5.55 2.85 -4.24
C LEU A 48 -4.14 2.50 -4.72
N ILE A 49 -3.97 1.31 -5.29
CA ILE A 49 -2.78 0.84 -5.99
C ILE A 49 -3.21 0.20 -7.30
N LYS A 50 -2.35 0.29 -8.33
CA LYS A 50 -2.52 -0.41 -9.60
C LYS A 50 -1.28 -1.22 -9.93
N TYR A 51 -1.49 -2.45 -10.42
CA TYR A 51 -0.40 -3.25 -10.99
C TYR A 51 -0.20 -2.94 -12.47
N TYR A 52 1.04 -2.70 -12.85
CA TYR A 52 1.47 -2.44 -14.21
C TYR A 52 2.25 -3.66 -14.73
N THR A 53 1.63 -4.41 -15.65
CA THR A 53 2.12 -5.73 -16.07
C THR A 53 3.43 -5.67 -16.85
N GLU A 54 3.68 -4.62 -17.62
CA GLU A 54 4.88 -4.50 -18.45
C GLU A 54 6.13 -4.30 -17.58
N GLU A 55 6.03 -3.42 -16.59
CA GLU A 55 7.09 -3.07 -15.65
C GLU A 55 7.13 -4.00 -14.44
N LYS A 56 6.08 -4.80 -14.22
CA LYS A 56 5.88 -5.68 -13.06
C LYS A 56 5.97 -4.95 -11.72
N ILE A 57 5.38 -3.75 -11.67
CA ILE A 57 5.36 -2.90 -10.49
C ILE A 57 3.93 -2.63 -10.02
N PHE A 58 3.78 -2.46 -8.73
CA PHE A 58 2.63 -1.85 -8.08
C PHE A 58 2.93 -0.36 -7.92
N LEU A 59 2.01 0.49 -8.38
CA LEU A 59 2.12 1.94 -8.27
C LEU A 59 0.91 2.50 -7.52
N THR A 60 1.15 3.38 -6.56
CA THR A 60 0.09 4.09 -5.86
C THR A 60 -0.63 5.03 -6.82
N THR A 61 -1.95 4.95 -6.88
CA THR A 61 -2.77 5.75 -7.78
C THR A 61 -2.91 7.19 -7.26
N SER A 62 -3.45 8.11 -8.07
CA SER A 62 -3.79 9.44 -7.60
C SER A 62 -4.78 9.42 -6.42
N LYS A 63 -5.75 8.49 -6.42
CA LYS A 63 -6.67 8.28 -5.30
C LYS A 63 -5.93 7.78 -4.06
N GLY A 64 -4.96 6.88 -4.25
CA GLY A 64 -4.08 6.40 -3.20
C GLY A 64 -3.23 7.51 -2.58
N LEU A 65 -2.70 8.43 -3.39
CA LEU A 65 -1.94 9.58 -2.90
C LEU A 65 -2.80 10.53 -2.06
N VAL A 66 -4.05 10.78 -2.46
CA VAL A 66 -5.00 11.58 -1.65
C VAL A 66 -5.29 10.88 -0.32
N PHE A 67 -5.47 9.56 -0.32
CA PHE A 67 -5.63 8.78 0.91
C PHE A 67 -4.42 8.92 1.84
N LEU A 68 -3.20 8.79 1.31
CA LEU A 68 -1.97 8.95 2.09
C LEU A 68 -1.84 10.36 2.69
N TYR A 69 -2.21 11.40 1.93
CA TYR A 69 -2.23 12.77 2.41
C TYR A 69 -3.18 12.92 3.61
N ILE A 70 -4.43 12.45 3.48
CA ILE A 70 -5.43 12.49 4.56
C ILE A 70 -4.95 11.69 5.77
N TYR A 71 -4.34 10.52 5.55
CA TYR A 71 -3.81 9.69 6.63
C TYR A 71 -2.75 10.45 7.44
N ASN A 72 -1.79 11.08 6.77
CA ASN A 72 -0.73 11.83 7.43
C ASN A 72 -1.31 13.02 8.21
N ASP A 73 -2.24 13.78 7.62
CA ASP A 73 -2.93 14.89 8.31
C ASP A 73 -3.62 14.40 9.58
N LEU A 74 -4.29 13.23 9.55
CA LEU A 74 -4.95 12.66 10.72
C LEU A 74 -3.97 12.18 11.78
N VAL A 75 -2.83 11.59 11.39
CA VAL A 75 -1.79 11.16 12.33
C VAL A 75 -1.15 12.34 13.05
N GLU A 76 -0.95 13.47 12.36
CA GLU A 76 -0.44 14.70 12.98
C GLU A 76 -1.41 15.33 14.00
N MET A 77 -2.69 14.98 13.94
CA MET A 77 -3.73 15.45 14.88
C MET A 77 -3.88 14.59 16.14
N LEU A 78 -3.23 13.42 16.21
CA LEU A 78 -3.26 12.48 17.32
C LEU A 78 -2.11 12.72 18.31
#